data_AF-K1RQS6-F1
#
_entry.id   AF-K1RQS6-F1
#
_cell.length_a   1.000
_cell.length_b   1.000
_cell.length_c   1.000
_cell.angle_alpha   90.00
_cell.angle_beta   90.00
_cell.angle_gamma   90.00
#
_symmetry.space_group_name_H-M   'P 1'
#
loop_
_entity.id
_entity.type
_entity.pdbx_description
1 polymer ?
#
loop_
_entity_poly.entity_id
_entity_poly.type
_entity_poly.pdbx_seq_one_letter_code
_entity_poly.pdbx_strand_id
1 'polypeptide(L)' 'YFTTDTTAALRAAEIEADVILVAKTIDGVYSADPKVDPNAIKYDKITYLDILIKI' A
#
# COMPACT_ATOMS: atom_id res chain seq x y z
N TYR A 1 11.59 -12.73 8.73
CA TYR A 1 10.13 -12.67 8.90
C TYR A 1 9.53 -12.12 7.63
N PHE A 2 8.60 -12.82 6.99
CA PHE A 2 7.92 -12.38 5.77
C PHE A 2 6.48 -12.02 6.10
N THR A 3 5.99 -10.91 5.55
CA THR A 3 4.57 -10.54 5.63
C THR A 3 3.85 -11.02 4.38
N THR A 4 2.52 -11.16 4.47
CA THR A 4 1.69 -11.57 3.34
C THR A 4 1.85 -10.63 2.13
N ASP A 5 2.04 -9.33 2.38
CA ASP A 5 2.25 -8.32 1.34
C ASP A 5 3.57 -8.58 0.56
N THR A 6 4.64 -9.02 1.23
CA THR A 6 5.90 -9.40 0.56
C THR A 6 5.73 -10.65 -0.29
N THR A 7 5.02 -11.67 0.20
CA THR A 7 4.75 -12.89 -0.57
C THR A 7 3.88 -12.59 -1.79
N ALA A 8 2.89 -11.71 -1.67
CA ALA A 8 2.05 -11.29 -2.79
C ALA A 8 2.87 -10.58 -3.88
N ALA A 9 3.78 -9.68 -3.50
CA ALA A 9 4.68 -9.01 -4.44
C ALA A 9 5.60 -10.01 -5.17
N LEU A 10 6.16 -11.00 -4.45
CA LEU A 10 6.98 -12.05 -5.05
C LEU A 10 6.20 -12.91 -6.05
N ARG A 11 5.01 -13.38 -5.67
CA ARG A 11 4.17 -14.19 -6.58
C ARG A 11 3.70 -13.42 -7.80
N ALA A 12 3.36 -12.14 -7.65
CA ALA A 12 3.01 -11.28 -8.76
C ALA A 12 4.16 -11.13 -9.76
N ALA A 13 5.40 -10.98 -9.27
CA ALA A 13 6.58 -10.94 -10.11
C ALA A 13 6.86 -12.27 -10.83
N GLU A 14 6.61 -13.42 -10.17
CA GLU A 14 6.80 -14.74 -10.76
C GLU A 14 5.80 -15.07 -11.89
N ILE A 15 4.56 -14.58 -11.80
CA ILE A 15 3.52 -14.81 -12.81
C ILE A 15 3.40 -13.68 -13.83
N GLU A 16 4.32 -12.70 -13.79
CA GLU A 16 4.31 -11.50 -14.64
C GLU A 16 2.98 -10.73 -14.56
N ALA A 17 2.43 -10.58 -13.36
CA ALA A 17 1.19 -9.83 -13.17
C ALA A 17 1.40 -8.34 -13.43
N ASP A 18 0.51 -7.73 -14.23
CA ASP A 18 0.55 -6.30 -14.51
C ASP A 18 0.25 -5.44 -13.27
N VAL A 19 -0.63 -5.92 -12.38
CA VAL A 19 -1.11 -5.19 -11.20
C VAL A 19 -1.39 -6.09 -10.01
N ILE A 20 -1.18 -5.57 -8.80
CA ILE A 20 -1.53 -6.22 -7.53
C ILE A 20 -2.69 -5.45 -6.91
N LEU A 21 -3.83 -6.12 -6.75
CA LEU A 21 -5.00 -5.58 -6.06
C LEU A 21 -4.97 -6.04 -4.60
N VAL A 22 -4.69 -5.11 -3.69
CA VAL A 22 -4.60 -5.41 -2.25
C VAL A 22 -5.88 -4.95 -1.56
N ALA A 23 -6.69 -5.89 -1.08
CA ALA A 23 -7.87 -5.58 -0.28
C ALA A 23 -7.46 -5.26 1.17
N LYS A 24 -7.81 -4.07 1.65
CA LYS A 24 -7.63 -3.65 3.05
C LYS A 24 -8.98 -3.23 3.63
N THR A 25 -9.06 -3.17 4.96
CA THR A 25 -10.25 -2.67 5.69
C THR A 25 -10.44 -1.15 5.56
N ILE A 26 -9.47 -0.47 4.96
CA ILE A 26 -9.52 0.95 4.60
C ILE A 26 -9.64 1.06 3.08
N ASP A 27 -10.29 2.11 2.63
CA ASP A 27 -10.67 2.37 1.23
C ASP A 27 -9.57 3.04 0.40
N GLY A 28 -8.34 3.09 0.91
CA GLY A 28 -7.20 3.69 0.23
C GLY A 28 -5.94 3.78 1.09
N VAL A 29 -4.93 4.47 0.54
CA VAL A 29 -3.68 4.77 1.25
C VAL A 29 -3.82 6.13 1.93
N TYR A 30 -3.50 6.21 3.21
CA TYR A 30 -3.57 7.44 4.00
C TYR A 30 -2.19 7.81 4.54
N SER A 31 -1.98 9.08 4.89
CA SER A 31 -0.75 9.56 5.52
C SER A 31 -0.55 9.03 6.94
N ALA A 32 -1.64 8.74 7.65
CA ALA A 32 -1.68 8.21 9.00
C ALA A 32 -2.91 7.30 9.13
N ASP A 33 -3.04 6.56 10.24
CA ASP A 33 -4.25 5.76 10.48
C ASP A 33 -5.46 6.71 10.68
N PRO A 34 -6.45 6.72 9.77
CA PRO A 34 -7.59 7.63 9.86
C PRO A 34 -8.50 7.35 11.07
N LYS A 35 -8.34 6.20 11.75
CA LYS A 35 -9.04 5.91 12.99
C LYS A 35 -8.43 6.59 14.21
N VAL A 36 -7.15 6.96 14.13
CA VAL A 36 -6.38 7.53 15.25
C VAL A 36 -6.10 9.01 15.02
N ASP A 37 -5.79 9.40 13.78
CA ASP A 37 -5.50 10.79 13.41
C ASP A 37 -6.63 11.39 12.54
N PRO A 38 -7.39 12.37 13.05
CA PRO A 38 -8.44 13.04 12.29
C PRO A 38 -7.90 13.90 11.13
N ASN A 39 -6.60 14.20 11.10
CA ASN A 39 -5.96 14.94 10.00
C ASN A 39 -5.36 14.02 8.94
N ALA A 40 -5.62 12.70 8.99
CA ALA A 40 -5.11 11.76 8.00
C ALA A 40 -5.58 12.12 6.59
N ILE A 41 -4.62 12.33 5.68
CA ILE A 41 -4.87 12.71 4.29
C ILE A 41 -4.92 11.44 3.44
N LYS A 42 -6.03 11.25 2.72
CA LYS A 42 -6.17 10.18 1.73
C LYS A 42 -5.39 10.52 0.46
N TYR A 43 -4.65 9.56 -0.07
CA TYR A 43 -4.00 9.67 -1.37
C TYR A 43 -4.78 8.89 -2.43
N ASP A 44 -5.30 9.58 -3.45
CA ASP A 44 -5.96 8.92 -4.59
C ASP A 44 -4.94 8.25 -5.54
N LYS A 45 -3.74 8.83 -5.64
CA LYS A 45 -2.60 8.29 -6.39
C LYS A 45 -1.32 8.62 -5.64
N ILE A 46 -0.42 7.65 -5.52
CA ILE A 46 0.88 7.81 -4.90
C ILE A 46 1.91 6.99 -5.68
N THR A 47 3.11 7.54 -5.88
CA THR A 47 4.18 6.81 -6.56
C THR A 47 5.02 6.01 -5.57
N TYR A 48 5.73 5.01 -6.05
CA TYR A 48 6.66 4.23 -5.22
C TYR A 48 7.70 5.12 -4.53
N LEU A 49 8.20 6.15 -5.23
CA LEU A 49 9.20 7.06 -4.67
C LEU A 49 8.61 7.94 -3.56
N ASP A 50 7.37 8.40 -3.71
CA ASP A 50 6.68 9.18 -2.68
C ASP A 50 6.52 8.37 -1.39
N ILE A 51 6.25 7.06 -1.50
CA ILE A 51 6.16 6.17 -0.33
C ILE A 51 7.52 6.06 0.36
N LEU A 52 8.62 5.91 -0.40
CA LEU A 52 9.96 5.76 0.16
C LEU A 52 10.50 7.02 0.85
N ILE A 53 10.14 8.20 0.37
CA ILE A 53 10.66 9.48 0.90
C ILE A 53 9.84 9.95 2.11
N LYS A 54 8.56 9.58 2.19
CA LYS A 54 7.58 10.18 3.10
C LYS A 54 7.33 9.35 4.37
N ILE A 55 7.87 8.14 4.44
CA ILE A 55 7.92 7.26 5.63
C ILE A 55 9.22 7.54 6.39
#